data_AF-A0A1Z5KR87-F1
#
_entry.id   AF-A0A1Z5KR87-F1
#
_cell.length_a   1.000
_cell.length_b   1.000
_cell.length_c   1.000
_cell.angle_alpha   90.00
_cell.angle_beta   90.00
_cell.angle_gamma   90.00
#
_symmetry.space_group_name_H-M   'P 1'
#
loop_
_entity.id
_entity.type
_entity.pdbx_description
1 polymer ?
#
loop_
_entity_poly.entity_id
_entity_poly.type
_entity_poly.pdbx_seq_one_letter_code
_entity_poly.pdbx_strand_id
1 'polypeptide(L)'
;MLRTGLMISRRQIIGRRRSHKSTLSGTFVEETIPEPTPEQLRAVFLRAAVPMVGFGFMDQTVMLQAGHMIDCTIGVTLGLSTLTAAAFGQVCSDAAGVMCGGTVESLAHAAGLPPNTLTVAQRQLKYVKRVKFTGNLAGIMLGCCLGLLNLLFIDTERSTTLKLQELTSEHEFSFTIEASNAVREDITALTVRGPNVDGVLASMTTALASRGCSLVELHAKSVNENEIEDVFYVVNRETGQQYEDDDLNELARSVMDSTRKPMSVLLVHNRLREMEDINASLKERVQTLESVMTDQQITVIPRG
;
A
#
# COMPACT_ATOMS: atom_id res chain seq x y z
N MET A 1 -4.65 -44.13 22.63
CA MET A 1 -4.84 -44.47 21.20
C MET A 1 -5.09 -43.16 20.47
N LEU A 2 -4.35 -42.65 19.49
CA LEU A 2 -3.27 -43.14 18.64
C LEU A 2 -2.32 -41.93 18.41
N ARG A 3 -1.01 -42.15 18.55
CA ARG A 3 0.05 -41.29 18.02
C ARG A 3 0.21 -41.61 16.54
N THR A 4 0.42 -40.61 15.69
CA THR A 4 0.95 -40.84 14.33
C THR A 4 2.03 -39.80 14.06
N GLY A 5 3.28 -40.21 14.28
CA GLY A 5 4.46 -39.47 13.92
C GLY A 5 4.85 -39.77 12.47
N LEU A 6 5.15 -38.72 11.70
CA LEU A 6 5.70 -38.84 10.37
C LEU A 6 7.24 -38.77 10.47
N MET A 7 7.87 -39.93 10.44
CA MET A 7 9.32 -40.09 10.28
C MET A 7 9.71 -39.80 8.83
N ILE A 8 10.53 -38.77 8.60
CA ILE A 8 11.20 -38.55 7.31
C ILE A 8 12.65 -39.05 7.40
N SER A 9 12.94 -39.96 6.48
CA SER A 9 14.13 -40.81 6.36
C SER A 9 15.42 -40.02 6.06
N ARG A 10 16.43 -40.13 6.93
CA ARG A 10 17.82 -39.72 6.66
C ARG A 10 18.52 -40.83 5.87
N ARG A 11 18.72 -40.65 4.56
CA ARG A 11 19.64 -41.49 3.78
C ARG A 11 21.09 -41.05 4.03
N GLN A 12 21.85 -41.95 4.67
CA GLN A 12 23.30 -41.93 4.78
C GLN A 12 23.95 -42.10 3.40
N ILE A 13 24.94 -41.25 3.08
CA ILE A 13 25.92 -41.54 2.04
C ILE A 13 27.24 -41.89 2.75
N ILE A 14 27.58 -43.17 2.69
CA ILE A 14 28.78 -43.79 3.25
C ILE A 14 29.96 -43.48 2.34
N GLY A 15 30.83 -42.56 2.75
CA GLY A 15 32.13 -42.27 2.11
C GLY A 15 33.27 -42.91 2.90
N ARG A 16 33.69 -44.10 2.48
CA ARG A 16 34.78 -44.90 3.09
C ARG A 16 36.14 -44.24 2.74
N ARG A 17 36.76 -43.51 3.66
CA ARG A 17 38.17 -43.04 3.52
C ARG A 17 39.11 -43.88 4.38
N ARG A 18 39.99 -44.64 3.71
CA ARG A 18 41.10 -45.40 4.30
C ARG A 18 42.10 -44.45 4.98
N SER A 19 42.42 -44.74 6.24
CA SER A 19 43.50 -44.09 6.99
C SER A 19 44.85 -44.71 6.60
N HIS A 20 45.63 -44.03 5.75
CA HIS A 20 47.06 -44.27 5.63
C HIS A 20 47.78 -43.28 6.53
N LYS A 21 48.32 -43.75 7.66
CA LYS A 21 49.31 -43.01 8.46
C LYS A 21 50.67 -43.25 7.82
N SER A 22 51.26 -42.21 7.21
CA SER A 22 52.68 -42.16 6.90
C SER A 22 53.29 -41.01 7.70
N THR A 23 54.09 -41.38 8.69
CA THR A 23 54.91 -40.48 9.50
C THR A 23 56.00 -39.86 8.63
N LEU A 24 55.97 -38.54 8.43
CA LEU A 24 57.12 -37.76 7.97
C LEU A 24 57.24 -36.53 8.87
N SER A 25 58.30 -36.54 9.67
CA SER A 25 58.74 -35.43 10.51
C SER A 25 59.26 -34.33 9.60
N GLY A 26 58.42 -33.33 9.33
CA GLY A 26 58.79 -32.10 8.65
C GLY A 26 58.59 -30.94 9.60
N THR A 27 59.65 -30.15 9.81
CA THR A 27 59.62 -28.90 10.54
C THR A 27 58.62 -27.97 9.84
N PHE A 28 57.42 -27.81 10.38
CA PHE A 28 56.46 -26.84 9.87
C PHE A 28 56.97 -25.43 10.22
N VAL A 29 57.60 -24.78 9.26
CA VAL A 29 57.64 -23.32 9.26
C VAL A 29 56.20 -22.89 9.02
N GLU A 30 55.53 -22.45 10.08
CA GLU A 30 54.18 -21.90 9.98
C GLU A 30 54.29 -20.59 9.21
N GLU A 31 54.03 -20.66 7.90
CA GLU A 31 54.04 -19.52 7.00
C GLU A 31 52.90 -18.58 7.42
N THR A 32 53.24 -17.57 8.21
CA THR A 32 52.30 -16.59 8.73
C THR A 32 51.78 -15.72 7.59
N ILE A 33 50.49 -15.83 7.29
CA ILE A 33 49.85 -15.03 6.23
C ILE A 33 49.95 -13.55 6.63
N PRO A 34 50.56 -12.68 5.82
CA PRO A 34 50.70 -11.27 6.16
C PRO A 34 49.33 -10.59 6.25
N GLU A 35 49.13 -9.76 7.27
CA GLU A 35 47.88 -9.04 7.46
C GLU A 35 47.66 -8.00 6.35
N PRO A 36 46.46 -7.89 5.77
CA PRO A 36 46.05 -6.81 4.88
C PRO A 36 46.16 -5.45 5.54
N THR A 37 46.53 -4.46 4.73
CA THR A 37 46.51 -3.08 5.16
C THR A 37 45.07 -2.55 5.28
N PRO A 38 44.83 -1.49 6.08
CA PRO A 38 43.52 -0.84 6.18
C PRO A 38 42.95 -0.38 4.83
N GLU A 39 43.81 0.07 3.91
CA GLU A 39 43.42 0.48 2.56
C GLU A 39 42.90 -0.70 1.73
N GLN A 40 43.52 -1.88 1.86
CA GLN A 40 43.07 -3.11 1.20
C GLN A 40 41.71 -3.57 1.76
N LEU A 41 41.50 -3.44 3.07
CA LEU A 41 40.21 -3.73 3.70
C LEU A 41 39.12 -2.75 3.24
N ARG A 42 39.43 -1.46 3.12
CA ARG A 42 38.50 -0.46 2.56
C ARG A 42 38.17 -0.76 1.10
N ALA A 43 39.14 -1.17 0.29
CA ALA A 43 38.91 -1.58 -1.09
C ALA A 43 38.01 -2.82 -1.19
N VAL A 44 38.18 -3.81 -0.29
CA VAL A 44 37.28 -4.97 -0.18
C VAL A 44 35.86 -4.54 0.16
N PHE A 45 35.71 -3.66 1.15
CA PHE A 45 34.41 -3.15 1.55
C PHE A 45 33.70 -2.43 0.39
N LEU A 46 34.38 -1.50 -0.30
CA LEU A 46 33.78 -0.72 -1.39
C LEU A 46 33.42 -1.59 -2.60
N ARG A 47 34.27 -2.54 -2.98
CA ARG A 47 33.97 -3.52 -4.05
C ARG A 47 32.80 -4.44 -3.72
N ALA A 48 32.56 -4.68 -2.43
CA ALA A 48 31.41 -5.45 -1.97
C ALA A 48 30.14 -4.58 -1.94
N ALA A 49 30.24 -3.37 -1.39
CA ALA A 49 29.10 -2.48 -1.18
C ALA A 49 28.52 -1.88 -2.47
N VAL A 50 29.35 -1.34 -3.36
CA VAL A 50 28.88 -0.55 -4.51
C VAL A 50 27.95 -1.34 -5.45
N PRO A 51 28.29 -2.57 -5.88
CA PRO A 51 27.36 -3.35 -6.69
C PRO A 51 26.06 -3.69 -5.94
N MET A 52 26.15 -3.88 -4.62
CA MET A 52 25.01 -4.20 -3.77
C MET A 52 24.07 -3.01 -3.57
N VAL A 53 24.57 -1.77 -3.64
CA VAL A 53 23.73 -0.56 -3.72
C VAL A 53 22.90 -0.57 -5.00
N GLY A 54 23.52 -0.84 -6.15
CA GLY A 54 22.82 -0.92 -7.43
C GLY A 54 21.78 -2.04 -7.44
N PHE A 55 22.14 -3.21 -6.91
CA PHE A 55 21.21 -4.33 -6.76
C PHE A 55 20.02 -3.97 -5.87
N GLY A 56 20.25 -3.45 -4.65
CA GLY A 56 19.17 -3.08 -3.73
C GLY A 56 18.28 -1.96 -4.28
N PHE A 57 18.85 -1.00 -5.01
CA PHE A 57 18.09 0.05 -5.68
C PHE A 57 17.18 -0.51 -6.78
N MET A 58 17.73 -1.36 -7.66
CA MET A 58 16.96 -2.02 -8.71
C MET A 58 15.85 -2.89 -8.12
N ASP A 59 16.18 -3.72 -7.13
CA ASP A 59 15.24 -4.63 -6.46
C ASP A 59 14.05 -3.85 -5.88
N GLN A 60 14.35 -2.83 -5.08
CA GLN A 60 13.30 -2.01 -4.47
C GLN A 60 12.47 -1.24 -5.53
N THR A 61 13.08 -0.82 -6.64
CA THR A 61 12.39 -0.12 -7.74
C THR A 61 11.43 -1.06 -8.47
N VAL A 62 11.90 -2.24 -8.87
CA VAL A 62 11.08 -3.25 -9.58
C VAL A 62 9.93 -3.71 -8.69
N MET A 63 10.20 -4.00 -7.42
CA MET A 63 9.17 -4.37 -6.45
C MET A 63 8.05 -3.34 -6.37
N LEU A 64 8.39 -2.05 -6.24
CA LEU A 64 7.40 -0.97 -6.11
C LEU A 64 6.61 -0.75 -7.40
N GLN A 65 7.27 -0.71 -8.56
CA GLN A 65 6.59 -0.47 -9.84
C GLN A 65 5.71 -1.65 -10.25
N ALA A 66 6.24 -2.87 -10.18
CA ALA A 66 5.47 -4.07 -10.49
C ALA A 66 4.33 -4.25 -9.48
N GLY A 67 4.60 -4.06 -8.19
CA GLY A 67 3.59 -4.13 -7.14
C GLY A 67 2.45 -3.13 -7.36
N HIS A 68 2.77 -1.87 -7.68
CA HIS A 68 1.75 -0.87 -7.98
C HIS A 68 0.92 -1.20 -9.23
N MET A 69 1.57 -1.70 -10.30
CA MET A 69 0.86 -2.11 -11.52
C MET A 69 -0.10 -3.27 -11.24
N ILE A 70 0.35 -4.26 -10.46
CA ILE A 70 -0.49 -5.39 -10.03
C ILE A 70 -1.64 -4.89 -9.16
N ASP A 71 -1.39 -3.94 -8.25
CA ASP A 71 -2.40 -3.38 -7.37
C ASP A 71 -3.51 -2.65 -8.13
N CYS A 72 -3.14 -1.88 -9.17
CA CYS A 72 -4.09 -1.17 -10.04
C CYS A 72 -4.81 -2.06 -11.05
N THR A 73 -4.37 -3.30 -11.24
CA THR A 73 -4.95 -4.24 -12.22
C THR A 73 -5.60 -5.41 -11.49
N ILE A 74 -4.83 -6.48 -11.27
CA ILE A 74 -5.26 -7.72 -10.62
C ILE A 74 -5.84 -7.43 -9.23
N GLY A 75 -5.24 -6.49 -8.49
CA GLY A 75 -5.70 -6.06 -7.18
C GLY A 75 -7.09 -5.45 -7.18
N VAL A 76 -7.44 -4.68 -8.22
CA VAL A 76 -8.79 -4.13 -8.41
C VAL A 76 -9.74 -5.25 -8.82
N THR A 77 -9.40 -6.02 -9.85
CA THR A 77 -10.30 -7.04 -10.43
C THR A 77 -10.62 -8.21 -9.50
N LEU A 78 -9.69 -8.56 -8.62
CA LEU A 78 -9.85 -9.68 -7.67
C LEU A 78 -10.07 -9.21 -6.22
N GLY A 79 -10.17 -7.90 -5.98
CA GLY A 79 -10.34 -7.33 -4.63
C GLY A 79 -9.19 -7.65 -3.67
N LEU A 80 -7.95 -7.73 -4.15
CA LEU A 80 -6.80 -8.07 -3.32
C LEU A 80 -6.29 -6.86 -2.53
N SER A 81 -5.65 -7.12 -1.39
CA SER A 81 -4.99 -6.07 -0.62
C SER A 81 -3.76 -5.52 -1.35
N THR A 82 -3.45 -4.25 -1.12
CA THR A 82 -2.22 -3.61 -1.65
C THR A 82 -0.95 -4.30 -1.14
N LEU A 83 -0.99 -4.88 0.07
CA LEU A 83 0.10 -5.70 0.60
C LEU A 83 0.33 -6.98 -0.22
N THR A 84 -0.74 -7.60 -0.71
CA THR A 84 -0.67 -8.77 -1.59
C THR A 84 -0.02 -8.40 -2.92
N ALA A 85 -0.39 -7.27 -3.51
CA ALA A 85 0.23 -6.78 -4.73
C ALA A 85 1.72 -6.46 -4.53
N ALA A 86 2.10 -5.87 -3.40
CA ALA A 86 3.51 -5.66 -3.04
C ALA A 86 4.28 -6.98 -2.90
N ALA A 87 3.68 -8.03 -2.34
CA ALA A 87 4.30 -9.36 -2.26
C ALA A 87 4.56 -9.96 -3.65
N PHE A 88 3.64 -9.79 -4.60
CA PHE A 88 3.91 -10.16 -6.00
C PHE A 88 4.98 -9.29 -6.65
N GLY A 89 5.03 -7.99 -6.31
CA GLY A 89 6.14 -7.12 -6.67
C GLY A 89 7.49 -7.69 -6.24
N GLN A 90 7.60 -8.22 -5.02
CA GLN A 90 8.83 -8.88 -4.54
C GLN A 90 9.18 -10.10 -5.38
N VAL A 91 8.20 -10.92 -5.76
CA VAL A 91 8.43 -12.09 -6.63
C VAL A 91 8.94 -11.66 -8.01
N CYS A 92 8.38 -10.61 -8.61
CA CYS A 92 8.87 -10.05 -9.87
C CYS A 92 10.30 -9.51 -9.74
N SER A 93 10.60 -8.89 -8.60
CA SER A 93 11.92 -8.33 -8.33
C SER A 93 12.98 -9.40 -8.15
N ASP A 94 12.69 -10.47 -7.40
CA ASP A 94 13.58 -11.62 -7.23
C ASP A 94 13.89 -12.26 -8.60
N ALA A 95 12.89 -12.38 -9.47
CA ALA A 95 13.07 -12.89 -10.83
C ALA A 95 13.99 -11.97 -11.66
N ALA A 96 13.78 -10.66 -11.61
CA ALA A 96 14.65 -9.68 -12.27
C ALA A 96 16.08 -9.75 -11.72
N GLY A 97 16.24 -9.88 -10.40
CA GLY A 97 17.52 -10.02 -9.73
C GLY A 97 18.33 -11.24 -10.21
N VAL A 98 17.66 -12.38 -10.41
CA VAL A 98 18.29 -13.59 -10.97
C VAL A 98 18.71 -13.37 -12.42
N MET A 99 17.86 -12.75 -13.24
CA MET A 99 18.16 -12.44 -14.64
C MET A 99 19.31 -11.43 -14.79
N CYS A 100 19.45 -10.53 -13.83
CA CYS A 100 20.53 -9.54 -13.74
C CYS A 100 21.80 -10.07 -13.05
N GLY A 101 21.98 -11.40 -12.89
CA GLY A 101 23.10 -11.98 -12.14
C GLY A 101 24.52 -11.56 -12.58
N GLY A 102 24.71 -11.09 -13.82
CA GLY A 102 26.00 -10.59 -14.33
C GLY A 102 26.33 -9.12 -14.00
N THR A 103 25.41 -8.37 -13.38
CA THR A 103 25.52 -6.91 -13.23
C THR A 103 26.56 -6.51 -12.17
N VAL A 104 26.88 -7.39 -11.23
CA VAL A 104 27.80 -7.13 -10.11
C VAL A 104 29.24 -6.84 -10.58
N GLU A 105 29.73 -7.63 -11.54
CA GLU A 105 31.08 -7.44 -12.11
C GLU A 105 31.15 -6.25 -13.06
N SER A 106 30.07 -5.98 -13.80
CA SER A 106 29.97 -4.83 -14.70
C SER A 106 29.90 -3.50 -13.94
N LEU A 107 29.14 -3.43 -12.84
CA LEU A 107 29.03 -2.24 -11.98
C LEU A 107 30.34 -1.93 -11.24
N ALA A 108 31.03 -2.97 -10.75
CA ALA A 108 32.33 -2.79 -10.09
C ALA A 108 33.40 -2.27 -11.05
N HIS A 109 33.36 -2.69 -12.33
CA HIS A 109 34.25 -2.19 -13.38
C HIS A 109 33.89 -0.76 -13.80
N ALA A 110 32.59 -0.46 -13.96
CA ALA A 110 32.09 0.86 -14.32
C ALA A 110 32.37 1.94 -13.25
N ALA A 111 32.40 1.56 -11.97
CA ALA A 111 32.64 2.48 -10.85
C ALA A 111 34.13 2.82 -10.60
N GLY A 112 35.07 2.30 -11.40
CA GLY A 112 36.49 2.67 -11.31
C GLY A 112 37.16 2.30 -9.97
N LEU A 113 36.68 1.27 -9.29
CA LEU A 113 37.09 0.97 -7.91
C LEU A 113 38.57 0.52 -7.81
N PRO A 114 39.27 0.86 -6.71
CA PRO A 114 40.73 0.63 -6.53
C PRO A 114 41.11 -0.87 -6.47
N PRO A 115 42.04 -1.36 -7.30
CA PRO A 115 42.29 -2.79 -7.52
C PRO A 115 42.56 -3.57 -6.22
N ASN A 116 42.04 -4.80 -6.11
CA ASN A 116 42.21 -5.61 -4.91
C ASN A 116 43.54 -6.39 -4.92
N THR A 117 44.61 -5.79 -4.42
CA THR A 117 45.93 -6.44 -4.34
C THR A 117 46.05 -7.53 -3.27
N LEU A 118 44.94 -8.14 -2.84
CA LEU A 118 44.93 -9.20 -1.83
C LEU A 118 45.26 -10.55 -2.44
N THR A 119 46.19 -11.27 -1.80
CA THR A 119 46.51 -12.66 -2.15
C THR A 119 45.33 -13.59 -1.86
N VAL A 120 45.30 -14.75 -2.51
CA VAL A 120 44.24 -15.76 -2.30
C VAL A 120 44.18 -16.21 -0.84
N ALA A 121 45.33 -16.36 -0.19
CA ALA A 121 45.43 -16.70 1.22
C ALA A 121 44.82 -15.61 2.13
N GLN A 122 45.09 -14.33 1.85
CA GLN A 122 44.52 -13.21 2.61
C GLN A 122 42.99 -13.12 2.47
N ARG A 123 42.43 -13.40 1.29
CA ARG A 123 40.97 -13.40 1.09
C ARG A 123 40.24 -14.46 1.91
N GLN A 124 40.94 -15.53 2.33
CA GLN A 124 40.35 -16.59 3.14
C GLN A 124 40.29 -16.24 4.63
N LEU A 125 41.01 -15.20 5.08
CA LEU A 125 41.01 -14.74 6.46
C LEU A 125 39.59 -14.36 6.92
N LYS A 126 39.24 -14.79 8.14
CA LYS A 126 37.87 -14.63 8.68
C LYS A 126 37.44 -13.16 8.75
N TYR A 127 38.34 -12.24 9.14
CA TYR A 127 37.99 -10.82 9.22
C TYR A 127 37.83 -10.19 7.83
N VAL A 128 38.61 -10.58 6.83
CA VAL A 128 38.42 -10.11 5.44
C VAL A 128 37.04 -10.54 4.93
N LYS A 129 36.61 -11.77 5.23
CA LYS A 129 35.25 -12.25 4.93
C LYS A 129 34.17 -11.44 5.67
N ARG A 130 34.40 -11.08 6.94
CA ARG A 130 33.48 -10.21 7.68
C ARG A 130 33.37 -8.83 7.04
N VAL A 131 34.49 -8.21 6.66
CA VAL A 131 34.50 -6.89 5.99
C VAL A 131 33.76 -6.96 4.65
N LYS A 132 33.93 -8.04 3.88
CA LYS A 132 33.16 -8.25 2.65
C LYS A 132 31.67 -8.38 2.94
N PHE A 133 31.30 -9.17 3.95
CA PHE A 133 29.91 -9.37 4.34
C PHE A 133 29.25 -8.07 4.82
N THR A 134 29.92 -7.28 5.66
CA THR A 134 29.41 -5.99 6.12
C THR A 134 29.30 -4.99 4.98
N GLY A 135 30.23 -5.00 4.03
CA GLY A 135 30.15 -4.22 2.79
C GLY A 135 28.90 -4.59 1.99
N ASN A 136 28.66 -5.88 1.76
CA ASN A 136 27.46 -6.33 1.06
C ASN A 136 26.18 -5.88 1.78
N LEU A 137 26.09 -6.12 3.09
CA LEU A 137 24.91 -5.77 3.88
C LEU A 137 24.64 -4.26 3.86
N ALA A 138 25.67 -3.43 4.08
CA ALA A 138 25.55 -1.98 4.03
C ALA A 138 25.13 -1.49 2.64
N GLY A 139 25.68 -2.10 1.58
CA GLY A 139 25.31 -1.80 0.20
C GLY A 139 23.84 -2.08 -0.10
N ILE A 140 23.35 -3.28 0.26
CA ILE A 140 21.93 -3.65 0.06
C ILE A 140 21.03 -2.67 0.82
N MET A 141 21.30 -2.42 2.10
CA MET A 141 20.48 -1.52 2.92
C MET A 141 20.42 -0.11 2.32
N LEU A 142 21.56 0.46 1.91
CA LEU A 142 21.59 1.78 1.28
C LEU A 142 20.85 1.78 -0.07
N GLY A 143 21.04 0.74 -0.88
CA GLY A 143 20.33 0.56 -2.15
C GLY A 143 18.82 0.52 -1.97
N CYS A 144 18.32 -0.29 -1.03
CA CYS A 144 16.90 -0.36 -0.72
C CYS A 144 16.37 0.99 -0.22
N CYS A 145 17.08 1.69 0.68
CA CYS A 145 16.68 3.03 1.12
C CYS A 145 16.59 4.03 -0.04
N LEU A 146 17.53 4.00 -0.99
CA LEU A 146 17.49 4.83 -2.19
C LEU A 146 16.31 4.44 -3.09
N GLY A 147 16.02 3.15 -3.23
CA GLY A 147 14.90 2.68 -4.03
C GLY A 147 13.54 3.04 -3.44
N LEU A 148 13.43 3.16 -2.12
CA LEU A 148 12.22 3.67 -1.46
C LEU A 148 11.88 5.11 -1.86
N LEU A 149 12.84 5.90 -2.36
CA LEU A 149 12.54 7.23 -2.91
C LEU A 149 11.58 7.15 -4.11
N ASN A 150 11.51 6.01 -4.81
CA ASN A 150 10.55 5.80 -5.89
C ASN A 150 9.08 5.86 -5.40
N LEU A 151 8.80 5.62 -4.12
CA LEU A 151 7.46 5.81 -3.55
C LEU A 151 6.95 7.24 -3.72
N LEU A 152 7.83 8.24 -3.71
CA LEU A 152 7.44 9.64 -3.91
C LEU A 152 6.87 9.91 -5.32
N PHE A 153 7.15 9.03 -6.28
CA PHE A 153 6.67 9.14 -7.66
C PHE A 153 5.49 8.21 -7.96
N ILE A 154 5.09 7.35 -7.02
CA ILE A 154 3.98 6.40 -7.20
C ILE A 154 2.70 7.00 -6.62
N ASP A 155 1.70 7.16 -7.49
CA ASP A 155 0.37 7.61 -7.09
C ASP A 155 -0.40 6.47 -6.40
N THR A 156 -0.28 6.41 -5.08
CA THR A 156 -0.93 5.37 -4.27
C THR A 156 -2.45 5.59 -4.16
N GLU A 157 -2.94 6.81 -4.35
CA GLU A 157 -4.38 7.13 -4.33
C GLU A 157 -5.12 6.49 -5.51
N ARG A 158 -4.42 6.28 -6.62
CA ARG A 158 -5.00 5.67 -7.82
C ARG A 158 -5.54 4.25 -7.58
N SER A 159 -4.83 3.38 -6.87
CA SER A 159 -5.34 2.02 -6.64
C SER A 159 -6.52 2.00 -5.69
N THR A 160 -6.52 2.86 -4.66
CA THR A 160 -7.66 3.02 -3.74
C THR A 160 -8.89 3.54 -4.48
N THR A 161 -8.75 4.56 -5.31
CA THR A 161 -9.86 5.13 -6.10
C THR A 161 -10.43 4.13 -7.11
N LEU A 162 -9.58 3.35 -7.80
CA LEU A 162 -10.04 2.31 -8.71
C LEU A 162 -10.79 1.19 -7.97
N LYS A 163 -10.29 0.73 -6.82
CA LYS A 163 -10.99 -0.27 -5.99
C LYS A 163 -12.35 0.23 -5.53
N LEU A 164 -12.44 1.50 -5.11
CA LEU A 164 -13.70 2.12 -4.72
C LEU A 164 -14.66 2.25 -5.91
N GLN A 165 -14.15 2.63 -7.09
CA GLN A 165 -14.96 2.72 -8.30
C GLN A 165 -15.53 1.37 -8.72
N GLU A 166 -14.73 0.30 -8.67
CA GLU A 166 -15.18 -1.05 -9.00
C GLU A 166 -16.23 -1.56 -8.01
N LEU A 167 -16.01 -1.34 -6.71
CA LEU A 167 -17.00 -1.64 -5.67
C LEU A 167 -18.31 -0.88 -5.87
N THR A 168 -18.24 0.35 -6.39
CA THR A 168 -19.41 1.18 -6.71
C THR A 168 -20.07 0.74 -8.03
N SER A 169 -19.30 0.24 -8.99
CA SER A 169 -19.81 -0.26 -10.28
C SER A 169 -20.54 -1.60 -10.14
N GLU A 170 -20.07 -2.49 -9.27
CA GLU A 170 -20.78 -3.74 -8.93
C GLU A 170 -22.10 -3.44 -8.18
N HIS A 171 -22.15 -2.32 -7.46
CA HIS A 171 -23.38 -1.74 -6.92
C HIS A 171 -23.90 -0.64 -7.84
N GLU A 172 -23.99 -0.86 -9.15
CA GLU A 172 -24.81 -0.02 -10.02
C GLU A 172 -26.26 -0.14 -9.54
N PHE A 173 -26.55 0.70 -8.55
CA PHE A 173 -27.86 0.96 -8.02
C PHE A 173 -28.68 1.42 -9.21
N SER A 174 -29.67 0.62 -9.59
CA SER A 174 -30.60 0.93 -10.67
C SER A 174 -31.46 2.13 -10.24
N PHE A 175 -30.89 3.32 -10.31
CA PHE A 175 -31.61 4.57 -10.17
C PHE A 175 -32.32 4.87 -11.48
N THR A 176 -33.59 5.25 -11.40
CA THR A 176 -34.37 5.81 -12.50
C THR A 176 -34.73 7.23 -12.15
N ILE A 177 -34.71 8.12 -13.15
CA ILE A 177 -35.10 9.51 -12.99
C ILE A 177 -36.11 9.90 -14.06
N GLU A 178 -37.13 10.63 -13.65
CA GLU A 178 -38.14 11.19 -14.52
C GLU A 178 -38.23 12.69 -14.26
N ALA A 179 -38.14 13.49 -15.32
CA ALA A 179 -38.31 14.94 -15.27
C ALA A 179 -39.62 15.31 -15.97
N SER A 180 -40.46 16.12 -15.32
CA SER A 180 -41.78 16.47 -15.85
C SER A 180 -42.22 17.86 -15.39
N ASN A 181 -42.66 18.67 -16.35
CA ASN A 181 -43.36 19.93 -16.14
C ASN A 181 -44.89 19.75 -16.10
N ALA A 182 -45.39 18.53 -16.29
CA ALA A 182 -46.84 18.27 -16.36
C ALA A 182 -47.54 18.27 -14.99
N VAL A 183 -46.77 18.25 -13.90
CA VAL A 183 -47.31 18.19 -12.54
C VAL A 183 -47.85 19.56 -12.10
N ARG A 184 -47.14 20.64 -12.44
CA ARG A 184 -47.49 22.03 -12.12
C ARG A 184 -46.85 22.96 -13.17
N GLU A 185 -47.60 23.96 -13.64
CA GLU A 185 -47.20 24.85 -14.75
C GLU A 185 -46.03 25.80 -14.43
N ASP A 186 -45.69 25.97 -13.15
CA ASP A 186 -44.70 26.91 -12.66
C ASP A 186 -43.37 26.27 -12.21
N ILE A 187 -43.29 24.93 -12.18
CA ILE A 187 -42.17 24.21 -11.59
C ILE A 187 -41.84 22.92 -12.35
N THR A 188 -40.56 22.55 -12.33
CA THR A 188 -40.10 21.25 -12.85
C THR A 188 -40.07 20.23 -11.72
N ALA A 189 -40.74 19.09 -11.90
CA ALA A 189 -40.67 17.96 -10.98
C ALA A 189 -39.62 16.95 -11.46
N LEU A 190 -38.73 16.54 -10.56
CA LEU A 190 -37.73 15.49 -10.77
C LEU A 190 -38.01 14.35 -9.80
N THR A 191 -38.48 13.22 -10.31
CA THR A 191 -38.75 12.01 -9.54
C THR A 191 -37.59 11.06 -9.67
N VAL A 192 -36.90 10.76 -8.58
CA VAL A 192 -35.80 9.80 -8.53
C VAL A 192 -36.25 8.56 -7.76
N ARG A 193 -36.11 7.39 -8.37
CA ARG A 193 -36.40 6.11 -7.74
C ARG A 193 -35.16 5.24 -7.75
N GLY A 194 -34.98 4.47 -6.70
CA GLY A 194 -33.86 3.54 -6.64
C GLY A 194 -33.58 3.09 -5.22
N PRO A 195 -32.43 2.45 -5.00
CA PRO A 195 -32.13 1.85 -3.72
C PRO A 195 -31.82 2.89 -2.63
N ASN A 196 -32.20 2.56 -1.40
CA ASN A 196 -32.00 3.40 -0.23
C ASN A 196 -30.53 3.36 0.21
N VAL A 197 -29.75 4.37 -0.16
CA VAL A 197 -28.32 4.47 0.14
C VAL A 197 -28.03 5.81 0.80
N ASP A 198 -27.31 5.77 1.92
CA ASP A 198 -26.93 6.97 2.68
C ASP A 198 -26.13 7.95 1.81
N GLY A 199 -26.51 9.22 1.87
CA GLY A 199 -25.83 10.31 1.14
C GLY A 199 -26.31 10.55 -0.29
N VAL A 200 -27.17 9.69 -0.85
CA VAL A 200 -27.76 9.89 -2.19
C VAL A 200 -28.58 11.19 -2.25
N LEU A 201 -29.47 11.41 -1.29
CA LEU A 201 -30.27 12.64 -1.20
C LEU A 201 -29.42 13.92 -1.12
N ALA A 202 -28.33 13.88 -0.34
CA ALA A 202 -27.39 14.99 -0.23
C ALA A 202 -26.63 15.25 -1.54
N SER A 203 -26.23 14.18 -2.24
CA SER A 203 -25.58 14.24 -3.55
C SER A 203 -26.49 14.90 -4.59
N MET A 204 -27.74 14.45 -4.67
CA MET A 204 -28.75 14.98 -5.60
C MET A 204 -29.03 16.46 -5.33
N THR A 205 -29.25 16.83 -4.08
CA THR A 205 -29.50 18.23 -3.68
C THR A 205 -28.32 19.13 -4.02
N THR A 206 -27.09 18.64 -3.84
CA THR A 206 -25.87 19.38 -4.19
C THR A 206 -25.73 19.56 -5.70
N ALA A 207 -26.03 18.52 -6.49
CA ALA A 207 -25.98 18.57 -7.94
C ALA A 207 -27.02 19.56 -8.52
N LEU A 208 -28.21 19.61 -7.93
CA LEU A 208 -29.23 20.61 -8.28
C LEU A 208 -28.74 22.02 -7.97
N ALA A 209 -28.23 22.25 -6.76
CA ALA A 209 -27.76 23.56 -6.33
C ALA A 209 -26.60 24.11 -7.16
N SER A 210 -25.68 23.24 -7.63
CA SER A 210 -24.52 23.63 -8.44
C SER A 210 -24.88 24.00 -9.88
N ARG A 211 -26.00 23.49 -10.40
CA ARG A 211 -26.55 23.83 -11.72
C ARG A 211 -27.47 25.05 -11.73
N GLY A 212 -27.49 25.82 -10.65
CA GLY A 212 -28.37 26.98 -10.55
C GLY A 212 -29.85 26.60 -10.45
N CYS A 213 -30.16 25.38 -10.01
CA CYS A 213 -31.54 25.07 -9.59
C CYS A 213 -31.81 25.75 -8.25
N SER A 214 -33.02 26.24 -8.08
CA SER A 214 -33.59 26.61 -6.79
C SER A 214 -34.60 25.55 -6.39
N LEU A 215 -34.34 24.86 -5.29
CA LEU A 215 -35.23 23.86 -4.73
C LEU A 215 -36.40 24.56 -4.04
N VAL A 216 -37.61 24.28 -4.48
CA VAL A 216 -38.85 24.85 -3.94
C VAL A 216 -39.41 23.92 -2.87
N GLU A 217 -39.57 22.64 -3.22
CA GLU A 217 -40.11 21.60 -2.36
C GLU A 217 -39.37 20.28 -2.59
N LEU A 218 -39.30 19.46 -1.54
CA LEU A 218 -38.71 18.12 -1.58
C LEU A 218 -39.62 17.16 -0.84
N HIS A 219 -40.03 16.10 -1.52
CA HIS A 219 -40.79 15.00 -0.94
C HIS A 219 -39.94 13.73 -1.01
N ALA A 220 -39.34 13.35 0.12
CA ALA A 220 -38.60 12.10 0.23
C ALA A 220 -39.49 11.00 0.81
N LYS A 221 -39.59 9.87 0.12
CA LYS A 221 -40.42 8.73 0.52
C LYS A 221 -39.63 7.43 0.45
N SER A 222 -39.63 6.66 1.52
CA SER A 222 -39.18 5.26 1.46
C SER A 222 -40.35 4.40 0.97
N VAL A 223 -40.15 3.71 -0.16
CA VAL A 223 -41.13 2.78 -0.73
C VAL A 223 -41.07 1.45 0.02
N ASN A 224 -39.84 0.97 0.28
CA ASN A 224 -39.52 -0.23 1.06
C ASN A 224 -38.21 0.01 1.85
N GLU A 225 -37.80 -0.92 2.74
CA GLU A 225 -36.53 -0.80 3.50
C GLU A 225 -35.32 -0.51 2.61
N ASN A 226 -35.33 -1.04 1.38
CA ASN A 226 -34.23 -0.95 0.43
C ASN A 226 -34.49 0.01 -0.74
N GLU A 227 -35.62 0.72 -0.80
CA GLU A 227 -36.00 1.52 -1.97
C GLU A 227 -36.60 2.88 -1.58
N ILE A 228 -36.15 3.93 -2.26
CA ILE A 228 -36.59 5.32 -2.10
C ILE A 228 -37.24 5.85 -3.38
N GLU A 229 -38.14 6.79 -3.18
CA GLU A 229 -38.76 7.63 -4.19
C GLU A 229 -38.72 9.08 -3.69
N ASP A 230 -37.81 9.86 -4.26
CA ASP A 230 -37.59 11.26 -3.90
C ASP A 230 -38.08 12.15 -5.04
N VAL A 231 -38.93 13.13 -4.73
CA VAL A 231 -39.46 14.10 -5.70
C VAL A 231 -38.96 15.50 -5.36
N PHE A 232 -38.17 16.06 -6.26
CA PHE A 232 -37.65 17.42 -6.17
C PHE A 232 -38.48 18.35 -7.06
N TYR A 233 -38.99 19.43 -6.48
CA TYR A 233 -39.62 20.50 -7.21
C TYR A 233 -38.65 21.66 -7.33
N VAL A 234 -38.24 21.96 -8.55
CA VAL A 234 -37.17 22.92 -8.83
C VAL A 234 -37.61 23.98 -9.84
N VAL A 235 -37.02 25.16 -9.70
CA VAL A 235 -37.08 26.24 -10.69
C VAL A 235 -35.68 26.70 -11.04
N ASN A 236 -35.51 27.29 -12.21
CA ASN A 236 -34.26 27.93 -12.57
C ASN A 236 -34.05 29.16 -11.67
N ARG A 237 -32.89 29.26 -11.00
CA ARG A 237 -32.59 30.34 -10.05
C ARG A 237 -32.56 31.72 -10.69
N GLU A 238 -32.20 31.81 -11.97
CA GLU A 238 -32.08 33.09 -12.68
C GLU A 238 -33.43 33.60 -13.17
N THR A 239 -34.25 32.71 -13.73
CA THR A 239 -35.56 33.09 -14.31
C THR A 239 -36.71 32.98 -13.31
N GLY A 240 -36.55 32.17 -12.26
CA GLY A 240 -37.62 31.85 -11.31
C GLY A 240 -38.75 31.00 -11.91
N GLN A 241 -38.55 30.45 -13.11
CA GLN A 241 -39.52 29.64 -13.86
C GLN A 241 -39.07 28.18 -13.99
N GLN A 242 -39.97 27.30 -14.41
CA GLN A 242 -39.64 25.92 -14.78
C GLN A 242 -38.59 25.87 -15.91
N TYR A 243 -37.88 24.74 -16.00
CA TYR A 243 -36.95 24.49 -17.10
C TYR A 243 -37.70 24.20 -18.40
N GLU A 244 -37.13 24.55 -19.54
CA GLU A 244 -37.69 24.20 -20.85
C GLU A 244 -37.67 22.69 -21.06
N ASP A 245 -38.66 22.17 -21.79
CA ASP A 245 -38.82 20.72 -22.01
C ASP A 245 -37.58 20.08 -22.66
N ASP A 246 -36.87 20.83 -23.51
CA ASP A 246 -35.63 20.40 -24.18
C ASP A 246 -34.47 20.20 -23.17
N ASP A 247 -34.44 20.97 -22.08
CA ASP A 247 -33.39 20.96 -21.05
C ASP A 247 -33.65 19.89 -19.96
N LEU A 248 -34.88 19.38 -19.85
CA LEU A 248 -35.27 18.41 -18.82
C LEU A 248 -34.41 17.15 -18.84
N ASN A 249 -34.07 16.66 -20.04
CA ASN A 249 -33.23 15.47 -20.20
C ASN A 249 -31.80 15.70 -19.70
N GLU A 250 -31.24 16.89 -19.91
CA GLU A 250 -29.91 17.24 -19.43
C GLU A 250 -29.90 17.37 -17.90
N LEU A 251 -30.90 18.05 -17.36
CA LEU A 251 -31.10 18.20 -15.92
C LEU A 251 -31.25 16.83 -15.23
N ALA A 252 -32.05 15.94 -15.82
CA ALA A 252 -32.26 14.59 -15.31
C ALA A 252 -30.97 13.75 -15.34
N ARG A 253 -30.23 13.77 -16.45
CA ARG A 253 -28.93 13.06 -16.56
C ARG A 253 -27.92 13.57 -15.54
N SER A 254 -27.88 14.86 -15.28
CA SER A 254 -27.01 15.43 -14.25
C SER A 254 -27.29 14.87 -12.86
N VAL A 255 -28.57 14.83 -12.48
CA VAL A 255 -28.97 14.32 -11.16
C VAL A 255 -28.69 12.83 -11.09
N MET A 256 -28.94 12.08 -12.17
CA MET A 256 -28.56 10.67 -12.30
C MET A 256 -27.05 10.44 -12.14
N ASP A 257 -26.20 11.29 -12.72
CA ASP A 257 -24.75 11.15 -12.54
C ASP A 257 -24.31 11.38 -11.08
N SER A 258 -25.07 12.17 -10.32
CA SER A 258 -24.79 12.38 -8.89
C SER A 258 -25.18 11.20 -8.00
N THR A 259 -26.07 10.31 -8.45
CA THR A 259 -26.45 9.09 -7.72
C THR A 259 -25.45 7.96 -7.92
N ARG A 260 -24.62 8.02 -8.97
CA ARG A 260 -23.54 7.06 -9.25
C ARG A 260 -22.39 7.11 -8.26
N LYS A 261 -22.15 8.27 -7.66
CA LYS A 261 -21.14 8.50 -6.62
C LYS A 261 -21.79 9.33 -5.52
N PRO A 262 -22.66 8.72 -4.70
CA PRO A 262 -23.23 9.47 -3.59
C PRO A 262 -22.10 10.05 -2.76
N MET A 263 -22.29 11.28 -2.28
CA MET A 263 -21.38 11.93 -1.35
C MET A 263 -20.95 10.88 -0.32
N SER A 264 -19.65 10.70 -0.10
CA SER A 264 -19.08 9.58 0.66
C SER A 264 -19.35 9.70 2.17
N VAL A 265 -20.64 9.82 2.52
CA VAL A 265 -21.16 9.83 3.88
C VAL A 265 -20.82 8.50 4.53
N LEU A 266 -20.80 7.38 3.80
CA LEU A 266 -20.34 6.09 4.33
C LEU A 266 -18.86 6.12 4.77
N LEU A 267 -17.98 6.77 4.01
CA LEU A 267 -16.57 6.90 4.39
C LEU A 267 -16.41 7.80 5.61
N VAL A 268 -17.08 8.96 5.61
CA VAL A 268 -17.07 9.89 6.74
C VAL A 268 -17.69 9.24 7.98
N HIS A 269 -18.77 8.48 7.83
CA HIS A 269 -19.45 7.78 8.91
C HIS A 269 -18.64 6.62 9.46
N ASN A 270 -17.96 5.85 8.61
CA ASN A 270 -17.00 4.82 9.05
C ASN A 270 -15.82 5.44 9.79
N ARG A 271 -15.30 6.58 9.31
CA ARG A 271 -14.24 7.33 10.00
C ARG A 271 -14.71 7.94 11.32
N LEU A 272 -15.96 8.41 11.38
CA LEU A 272 -16.56 8.92 12.61
C LEU A 272 -16.75 7.81 13.65
N ARG A 273 -17.28 6.64 13.26
CA ARG A 273 -17.39 5.47 14.15
C ARG A 273 -16.02 5.01 14.64
N GLU A 274 -15.04 4.89 13.75
CA GLU A 274 -13.67 4.52 14.12
C GLU A 274 -13.07 5.54 15.12
N MET A 275 -13.33 6.83 14.92
CA MET A 275 -12.87 7.88 15.83
C MET A 275 -13.63 7.88 17.17
N GLU A 276 -14.91 7.54 17.18
CA GLU A 276 -15.71 7.35 18.40
C GLU A 276 -15.22 6.16 19.22
N ASP A 277 -14.92 5.03 18.57
CA ASP A 277 -14.36 3.83 19.21
C ASP A 277 -12.98 4.11 19.81
N ILE A 278 -12.12 4.82 19.07
CA ILE A 278 -10.80 5.26 19.57
C ILE A 278 -10.96 6.20 20.75
N ASN A 279 -11.87 7.17 20.69
CA ASN A 279 -12.13 8.09 21.81
C ASN A 279 -12.67 7.38 23.05
N ALA A 280 -13.55 6.39 22.88
CA ALA A 280 -14.03 5.56 23.99
C ALA A 280 -12.88 4.76 24.62
N SER A 281 -12.03 4.13 23.81
CA SER A 281 -10.85 3.40 24.29
C SER A 281 -9.84 4.31 24.99
N LEU A 282 -9.57 5.52 24.46
CA LEU A 282 -8.71 6.49 25.12
C LEU A 282 -9.27 6.91 26.48
N LYS A 283 -10.57 7.15 26.57
CA LYS A 283 -11.22 7.56 27.82
C LYS A 283 -11.11 6.47 28.89
N GLU A 284 -11.28 5.21 28.52
CA GLU A 284 -11.09 4.06 29.42
C GLU A 284 -9.63 3.96 29.90
N ARG A 285 -8.66 4.15 29.01
CA ARG A 285 -7.23 4.15 29.36
C ARG A 285 -6.86 5.31 30.29
N VAL A 286 -7.41 6.50 30.05
CA VAL A 286 -7.21 7.67 30.92
C VAL A 286 -7.79 7.39 32.31
N GLN A 287 -9.01 6.87 32.39
CA GLN A 287 -9.63 6.54 33.68
C GLN A 287 -8.88 5.45 34.44
N THR A 288 -8.33 4.47 33.73
CA THR A 288 -7.47 3.43 34.32
C THR A 288 -6.16 4.04 34.86
N LEU A 289 -5.53 4.95 34.11
CA LEU A 289 -4.32 5.65 34.54
C LEU A 289 -4.59 6.56 35.74
N GLU A 290 -5.69 7.30 35.75
CA GLU A 290 -6.12 8.13 36.89
C GLU A 290 -6.37 7.29 38.14
N SER A 291 -7.01 6.13 37.98
CA SER A 291 -7.19 5.16 39.08
C SER A 291 -5.85 4.68 39.63
N VAL A 292 -4.91 4.30 38.76
CA VAL A 292 -3.57 3.84 39.17
C VAL A 292 -2.76 4.97 39.83
N MET A 293 -2.85 6.20 39.31
CA MET A 293 -2.20 7.37 39.92
C MET A 293 -2.78 7.71 41.31
N THR A 294 -4.10 7.56 41.47
CA THR A 294 -4.79 7.79 42.75
C THR A 294 -4.46 6.71 43.77
N ASP A 295 -4.39 5.45 43.34
CA ASP A 295 -4.03 4.29 44.18
C ASP A 295 -2.55 4.35 44.62
N GLN A 296 -1.68 5.01 43.85
CA GLN A 296 -0.26 5.18 44.16
C GLN A 296 0.12 6.39 45.05
N GLN A 297 -0.84 7.11 45.66
CA GLN A 297 -0.55 8.20 46.62
C GLN A 297 0.57 9.18 46.19
N ILE A 298 0.50 9.74 44.97
CA ILE A 298 1.31 10.93 44.63
C ILE A 298 0.44 12.17 44.85
N THR A 299 0.64 12.82 45.99
CA THR A 299 0.09 14.15 46.29
C THR A 299 0.73 15.16 45.33
N VAL A 300 0.02 15.55 44.25
CA VAL A 300 0.46 16.67 43.41
C VAL A 300 0.19 17.97 44.18
N ILE A 301 1.24 18.59 44.70
CA ILE A 301 1.18 19.92 45.32
C ILE A 301 1.10 20.95 44.19
N PRO A 302 0.00 21.71 44.03
CA PRO A 302 -0.06 22.78 43.05
C PRO A 302 0.91 23.91 43.46
N ARG A 303 1.64 24.46 42.48
CA ARG A 303 2.48 25.64 42.69
C ARG A 303 1.58 26.85 42.94
N GLY A 304 1.73 27.45 44.13
CA GLY A 304 1.23 28.80 44.42
C GLY A 304 1.96 29.88 43.66
#